data_AF-A0A929JPX4-F1
#
_entry.id   AF-A0A929JPX4-F1
#
_cell.length_a   1.000
_cell.length_b   1.000
_cell.length_c   1.000
_cell.angle_alpha   90.00
_cell.angle_beta   90.00
_cell.angle_gamma   90.00
#
_symmetry.space_group_name_H-M   'P 1'
#
loop_
_entity.id
_entity.type
_entity.pdbx_description
1 polymer ?
#
loop_
_entity_poly.entity_id
_entity_poly.type
_entity_poly.pdbx_seq_one_letter_code
_entity_poly.pdbx_strand_id
1 'polypeptide(L)'
;EVDPFFSMAYVGSGLVWGYKGDCKKGIKEIEKAREIATTNEERVFASVSLIRLCLIGKESAGKKWLKESESAYKDAVALLPDSSEAHYYMGEVYMEASNFKRARELFNKVLRINKTYVHEARRALNLMDNK
;
A
#
# COMPACT_ATOMS: atom_id res chain seq x y z
N GLU A 1 -9.54 21.58 15.68
CA GLU A 1 -9.55 20.68 14.52
C GLU A 1 -8.14 20.55 14.00
N VAL A 2 -7.67 19.32 13.76
CA VAL A 2 -6.41 19.10 13.03
C VAL A 2 -6.78 19.12 11.55
N ASP A 3 -6.10 19.96 10.77
CA ASP A 3 -6.32 20.06 9.33
C ASP A 3 -6.10 18.70 8.64
N PRO A 4 -7.11 18.10 7.98
CA PRO A 4 -6.98 16.83 7.27
C PRO A 4 -5.92 16.83 6.16
N PHE A 5 -5.55 18.00 5.63
CA PHE A 5 -4.43 18.11 4.68
C PHE A 5 -3.07 17.84 5.33
N PHE A 6 -2.97 17.95 6.65
CA PHE A 6 -1.72 17.74 7.38
C PHE A 6 -1.31 16.26 7.43
N SER A 7 -2.27 15.32 7.51
CA SER A 7 -2.00 13.88 7.47
C SER A 7 -1.43 13.46 6.10
N MET A 8 -2.04 13.95 5.02
CA MET A 8 -1.58 13.68 3.65
C MET A 8 -0.18 14.28 3.37
N ALA A 9 0.14 15.43 3.96
CA ALA A 9 1.48 16.03 3.83
C ALA A 9 2.58 15.11 4.41
N TYR A 10 2.33 14.51 5.58
CA TYR A 10 3.24 13.52 6.16
C TYR A 10 3.36 12.26 5.32
N VAL A 11 2.26 11.79 4.72
CA VAL A 11 2.32 10.69 3.75
C VAL A 11 3.21 11.05 2.56
N GLY A 12 3.02 12.23 1.98
CA GLY A 12 3.83 12.72 0.86
C GLY A 12 5.32 12.78 1.21
N SER A 13 5.64 13.37 2.37
CA SER A 13 7.00 13.38 2.94
C SER A 13 7.58 11.96 3.06
N GLY A 14 6.79 11.03 3.61
CA GLY A 14 7.21 9.65 3.82
C GLY A 14 7.56 8.93 2.52
N LEU A 15 6.75 9.10 1.48
CA LEU A 15 7.01 8.53 0.15
C LEU A 15 8.27 9.13 -0.49
N VAL A 16 8.48 10.45 -0.36
CA VAL A 16 9.70 11.12 -0.85
C VAL A 16 10.94 10.55 -0.18
N TRP A 17 10.92 10.33 1.13
CA TRP A 17 12.02 9.68 1.85
C TRP A 17 12.26 8.25 1.38
N GLY A 18 11.18 7.50 1.12
CA GLY A 18 11.26 6.18 0.49
C GLY A 18 12.00 6.18 -0.84
N TYR A 19 11.65 7.09 -1.74
CA TYR A 19 12.32 7.24 -3.04
C TYR A 19 13.78 7.70 -2.92
N LYS A 20 14.15 8.39 -1.84
CA LYS A 20 15.54 8.74 -1.51
C LYS A 20 16.31 7.57 -0.87
N GLY A 21 15.68 6.41 -0.67
CA GLY A 21 16.27 5.23 -0.04
C GLY A 21 16.19 5.22 1.49
N ASP A 22 15.71 6.30 2.13
CA ASP A 22 15.59 6.38 3.59
C ASP A 22 14.20 5.92 4.04
N CYS A 23 13.95 4.62 3.90
CA CYS A 23 12.66 4.03 4.23
C CYS A 23 12.33 4.12 5.73
N LYS A 24 13.34 4.18 6.60
CA LYS A 24 13.14 4.35 8.04
C LYS A 24 12.51 5.70 8.36
N LYS A 25 13.03 6.80 7.77
CA LYS A 25 12.38 8.10 7.89
C LYS A 25 11.01 8.10 7.23
N GLY A 26 10.90 7.45 6.06
CA GLY A 26 9.63 7.30 5.37
C GLY A 26 8.52 6.73 6.25
N ILE A 27 8.80 5.61 6.93
CA ILE A 27 7.83 4.94 7.81
C ILE A 27 7.45 5.86 8.96
N LYS A 28 8.42 6.54 9.57
CA LYS A 28 8.16 7.46 10.69
C LYS A 28 7.20 8.59 10.30
N GLU A 29 7.36 9.16 9.11
CA GLU A 29 6.46 10.21 8.62
C GLU A 29 5.04 9.66 8.40
N ILE A 30 4.91 8.48 7.78
CA ILE A 30 3.58 7.89 7.52
C ILE A 30 2.90 7.43 8.83
N GLU A 31 3.63 6.91 9.81
CA GLU A 31 3.07 6.60 11.13
C GLU A 31 2.56 7.86 11.82
N LYS A 32 3.29 8.98 11.71
CA LYS A 32 2.80 10.27 12.21
C LYS A 32 1.51 10.70 11.50
N ALA A 33 1.42 10.52 10.18
CA ALA A 33 0.18 10.77 9.42
C ALA A 33 -1.00 9.95 9.98
N ARG A 34 -0.75 8.68 10.30
CA ARG A 34 -1.74 7.75 10.86
C ARG A 34 -2.16 8.14 12.28
N GLU A 35 -1.24 8.62 13.12
CA GLU A 35 -1.53 9.09 14.49
C GLU A 35 -2.45 10.31 14.50
N ILE A 36 -2.24 11.26 13.58
CA ILE A 36 -3.06 12.48 13.49
C ILE A 36 -4.31 12.32 12.63
N ALA A 37 -4.47 11.16 11.96
CA ALA A 37 -5.60 10.89 11.09
C ALA A 37 -6.90 10.91 11.90
N THR A 38 -7.85 11.70 11.42
CA THR A 38 -9.14 11.91 12.09
C THR A 38 -10.22 10.99 11.52
N THR A 39 -10.11 10.65 10.24
CA THR A 39 -11.09 9.83 9.51
C THR A 39 -10.54 8.43 9.22
N ASN A 40 -11.45 7.49 8.90
CA ASN A 40 -11.04 6.15 8.50
C ASN A 40 -10.37 6.16 7.12
N GLU A 41 -10.82 7.04 6.22
CA GLU A 41 -10.25 7.24 4.90
C GLU A 41 -8.79 7.68 4.98
N GLU A 42 -8.45 8.63 5.86
CA GLU A 42 -7.06 9.05 6.12
C GLU A 42 -6.21 7.91 6.70
N ARG A 43 -6.75 7.14 7.65
CA ARG A 43 -6.04 5.99 8.23
C ARG A 43 -5.78 4.91 7.18
N VAL A 44 -6.75 4.64 6.31
CA VAL A 44 -6.62 3.72 5.18
C VAL A 44 -5.57 4.26 4.22
N PHE A 45 -5.59 5.55 3.87
CA PHE A 45 -4.62 6.16 2.99
C PHE A 45 -3.18 6.06 3.54
N ALA A 46 -2.98 6.33 4.84
CA ALA A 46 -1.69 6.13 5.48
C ALA A 46 -1.24 4.66 5.45
N SER A 47 -2.16 3.73 5.72
CA SER A 47 -1.90 2.28 5.67
C SER A 47 -1.49 1.82 4.28
N VAL A 48 -2.23 2.23 3.25
CA VAL A 48 -1.91 1.95 1.84
C VAL A 48 -0.55 2.53 1.47
N SER A 49 -0.23 3.72 1.97
CA SER A 49 1.06 4.37 1.73
C SER A 49 2.22 3.64 2.38
N LEU A 50 2.03 3.02 3.56
CA LEU A 50 3.03 2.11 4.16
C LEU A 50 3.28 0.90 3.28
N ILE A 51 2.24 0.26 2.72
CA ILE A 51 2.39 -0.88 1.79
C ILE A 51 3.28 -0.46 0.62
N ARG A 52 2.97 0.68 -0.02
CA ARG A 52 3.73 1.21 -1.15
C ARG A 52 5.17 1.57 -0.75
N LEU A 53 5.37 2.16 0.43
CA LEU A 53 6.70 2.51 0.92
C LEU A 53 7.55 1.25 1.16
N CYS A 54 7.00 0.22 1.79
CA CYS A 54 7.68 -1.06 1.99
C CYS A 54 8.06 -1.72 0.66
N LEU A 55 7.19 -1.63 -0.34
CA LEU A 55 7.47 -2.11 -1.70
C LEU A 55 8.67 -1.39 -2.33
N ILE A 56 8.73 -0.06 -2.22
CA ILE A 56 9.87 0.75 -2.71
C ILE A 56 11.15 0.39 -1.94
N GLY A 57 11.04 0.23 -0.62
CA GLY A 57 12.16 -0.04 0.29
C GLY A 57 12.64 -1.48 0.38
N LYS A 58 12.05 -2.39 -0.38
CA LYS A 58 12.19 -3.85 -0.23
C LYS A 58 13.64 -4.33 -0.18
N GLU A 59 14.53 -3.75 -1.00
CA GLU A 59 15.94 -4.13 -1.07
C GLU A 59 16.68 -3.92 0.26
N SER A 60 16.40 -2.80 0.93
CA SER A 60 17.02 -2.46 2.22
C SER A 60 16.41 -3.21 3.42
N ALA A 61 15.16 -3.66 3.28
CA ALA A 61 14.36 -4.24 4.36
C ALA A 61 14.43 -5.79 4.41
N GLY A 62 15.02 -6.44 3.42
CA GLY A 62 15.20 -7.90 3.39
C GLY A 62 13.87 -8.65 3.34
N LYS A 63 13.54 -9.46 4.35
CA LYS A 63 12.21 -10.13 4.45
C LYS A 63 11.18 -9.33 5.25
N LYS A 64 11.58 -8.20 5.85
CA LYS A 64 10.73 -7.42 6.75
C LYS A 64 9.63 -6.66 6.01
N TRP A 65 9.91 -6.16 4.81
CA TRP A 65 8.95 -5.38 4.01
C TRP A 65 7.66 -6.15 3.72
N LEU A 66 7.76 -7.47 3.48
CA LEU A 66 6.58 -8.29 3.20
C LEU A 66 5.67 -8.36 4.44
N LYS A 67 6.23 -8.61 5.62
CA LYS A 67 5.47 -8.66 6.88
C LYS A 67 4.85 -7.31 7.24
N GLU A 68 5.60 -6.22 7.04
CA GLU A 68 5.10 -4.86 7.28
C GLU A 68 3.97 -4.50 6.31
N SER A 69 4.10 -4.88 5.03
CA SER A 69 3.07 -4.72 4.02
C SER A 69 1.81 -5.50 4.36
N GLU A 70 1.93 -6.76 4.80
CA GLU A 70 0.79 -7.59 5.23
C GLU A 70 0.08 -7.00 6.45
N SER A 71 0.83 -6.44 7.41
CA SER A 71 0.27 -5.77 8.57
C SER A 71 -0.50 -4.50 8.18
N ALA A 72 0.12 -3.64 7.37
CA ALA A 72 -0.52 -2.40 6.91
C ALA A 72 -1.75 -2.69 6.03
N TYR A 73 -1.70 -3.75 5.21
CA TYR A 73 -2.85 -4.22 4.45
C TYR A 73 -4.00 -4.67 5.36
N LYS A 74 -3.71 -5.45 6.41
CA LYS A 74 -4.70 -5.87 7.40
C LYS A 74 -5.39 -4.68 8.06
N ASP A 75 -4.64 -3.66 8.45
CA ASP A 75 -5.19 -2.43 9.02
C ASP A 75 -6.12 -1.72 8.02
N ALA A 76 -5.68 -1.59 6.75
CA ALA A 76 -6.44 -0.93 5.71
C ALA A 76 -7.79 -1.62 5.44
N VAL A 77 -7.79 -2.95 5.30
CA VAL A 77 -9.02 -3.70 4.99
C VAL A 77 -9.91 -3.92 6.20
N ALA A 78 -9.40 -3.77 7.43
CA ALA A 78 -10.23 -3.76 8.63
C ALA A 78 -11.11 -2.50 8.70
N LEU A 79 -10.61 -1.37 8.21
CA LEU A 79 -11.34 -0.11 8.16
C LEU A 79 -12.18 0.04 6.88
N LEU A 80 -11.62 -0.35 5.74
CA LEU A 80 -12.30 -0.29 4.44
C LEU A 80 -12.05 -1.58 3.64
N PRO A 81 -12.88 -2.62 3.83
CA PRO A 81 -12.74 -3.92 3.17
C PRO A 81 -12.75 -3.87 1.63
N ASP A 82 -13.32 -2.80 1.06
CA ASP A 82 -13.45 -2.56 -0.38
C ASP A 82 -12.53 -1.45 -0.89
N SER A 83 -11.40 -1.21 -0.21
CA SER A 83 -10.36 -0.30 -0.71
C SER A 83 -9.65 -0.94 -1.91
N SER A 84 -9.97 -0.49 -3.13
CA SER A 84 -9.25 -0.94 -4.34
C SER A 84 -7.75 -0.71 -4.25
N GLU A 85 -7.31 0.42 -3.68
CA GLU A 85 -5.88 0.71 -3.53
C GLU A 85 -5.16 -0.29 -2.64
N ALA A 86 -5.74 -0.62 -1.48
CA ALA A 86 -5.13 -1.59 -0.56
C ALA A 86 -4.94 -2.96 -1.24
N HIS A 87 -5.96 -3.42 -1.98
CA HIS A 87 -5.88 -4.68 -2.72
C HIS A 87 -4.86 -4.62 -3.85
N TYR A 88 -4.82 -3.51 -4.59
CA TYR A 88 -3.86 -3.32 -5.68
C TYR A 88 -2.41 -3.34 -5.20
N TYR A 89 -2.06 -2.48 -4.24
CA TYR A 89 -0.68 -2.40 -3.75
C TYR A 89 -0.23 -3.67 -3.02
N MET A 90 -1.14 -4.36 -2.32
CA MET A 90 -0.81 -5.66 -1.73
C MET A 90 -0.65 -6.75 -2.80
N GLY A 91 -1.36 -6.64 -3.94
CA GLY A 91 -1.14 -7.47 -5.12
C GLY A 91 0.27 -7.29 -5.70
N GLU A 92 0.71 -6.04 -5.85
CA GLU A 92 2.08 -5.70 -6.27
C GLU A 92 3.14 -6.23 -5.29
N VAL A 93 2.88 -6.14 -3.98
CA VAL A 93 3.75 -6.74 -2.96
C VAL A 93 3.90 -8.25 -3.15
N TYR A 94 2.81 -8.97 -3.42
CA TYR A 94 2.90 -10.40 -3.68
C TYR A 94 3.51 -10.75 -5.04
N MET A 95 3.36 -9.88 -6.06
CA MET A 95 4.09 -10.01 -7.32
C MET A 95 5.60 -9.98 -7.10
N GLU A 96 6.07 -8.99 -6.34
CA GLU A 96 7.50 -8.85 -6.01
C GLU A 96 8.02 -9.95 -5.09
N ALA A 97 7.16 -10.51 -4.23
CA ALA A 97 7.47 -11.68 -3.43
C ALA A 97 7.37 -13.01 -4.21
N SER A 98 7.15 -12.97 -5.53
CA SER A 98 6.92 -14.14 -6.39
C SER A 98 5.75 -15.04 -5.95
N ASN A 99 4.83 -14.51 -5.13
CA ASN A 99 3.61 -15.20 -4.72
C ASN A 99 2.46 -14.87 -5.68
N PHE A 100 2.59 -15.36 -6.92
CA PHE A 100 1.64 -15.08 -8.00
C PHE A 100 0.22 -15.54 -7.70
N LYS A 101 0.04 -16.58 -6.88
CA LYS A 101 -1.29 -17.03 -6.47
C LYS A 101 -2.03 -15.94 -5.69
N ARG A 102 -1.43 -15.41 -4.63
CA ARG A 102 -2.05 -14.36 -3.82
C ARG A 102 -2.17 -13.02 -4.57
N ALA A 103 -1.17 -12.69 -5.39
CA ALA A 103 -1.23 -11.50 -6.24
C ALA A 103 -2.48 -11.53 -7.16
N ARG A 104 -2.71 -12.66 -7.84
CA ARG A 104 -3.87 -12.85 -8.72
C ARG A 104 -5.19 -12.73 -7.98
N GLU A 105 -5.30 -13.30 -6.77
CA GLU A 105 -6.49 -13.19 -5.93
C GLU A 105 -6.83 -11.74 -5.60
N LEU A 106 -5.81 -10.93 -5.25
CA LEU A 106 -5.97 -9.52 -4.92
C LEU A 106 -6.30 -8.66 -6.14
N PHE A 107 -5.62 -8.84 -7.27
CA PHE A 107 -5.94 -8.10 -8.50
C PHE A 107 -7.36 -8.41 -8.99
N ASN A 108 -7.81 -9.66 -8.91
CA ASN A 108 -9.21 -10.00 -9.19
C ASN A 108 -10.18 -9.33 -8.23
N LYS A 109 -9.79 -9.12 -6.96
CA LYS A 109 -10.62 -8.35 -6.02
C LYS A 109 -10.71 -6.88 -6.43
N VAL A 110 -9.65 -6.26 -6.92
CA VAL A 110 -9.68 -4.90 -7.50
C VAL A 110 -10.68 -4.82 -8.66
N LEU A 111 -10.66 -5.79 -9.58
CA LEU A 111 -11.60 -5.85 -10.70
C LEU A 111 -13.06 -6.00 -10.25
N ARG A 112 -13.32 -6.77 -9.18
CA ARG A 112 -14.67 -6.94 -8.61
C ARG A 112 -15.17 -5.67 -7.91
N ILE A 113 -14.31 -4.99 -7.16
CA ILE A 113 -14.64 -3.71 -6.50
C ILE A 113 -14.94 -2.63 -7.54
N ASN A 114 -14.25 -2.67 -8.68
CA ASN A 114 -14.51 -1.82 -9.85
C ASN A 114 -14.50 -0.30 -9.54
N LYS A 115 -13.52 0.14 -8.74
CA LYS A 115 -13.26 1.55 -8.44
C LYS A 115 -11.94 1.99 -9.07
N THR A 116 -10.94 2.34 -8.25
CA THR A 116 -9.61 2.74 -8.69
C THR A 116 -8.75 1.51 -9.03
N TYR A 117 -7.66 1.71 -9.79
CA TYR A 117 -6.66 0.69 -10.17
C TYR A 117 -7.15 -0.50 -11.02
N VAL A 118 -8.36 -0.41 -11.61
CA VAL A 118 -8.95 -1.51 -12.40
C VAL A 118 -8.12 -1.81 -13.66
N HIS A 119 -7.63 -0.78 -14.34
CA HIS A 119 -6.84 -0.95 -15.56
C HIS A 119 -5.47 -1.57 -15.26
N GLU A 120 -4.82 -1.08 -14.20
CA GLU A 120 -3.53 -1.53 -13.71
C GLU A 120 -3.60 -2.98 -13.23
N ALA A 121 -4.62 -3.33 -12.44
CA ALA A 121 -4.86 -4.71 -12.00
C ALA A 121 -5.09 -5.66 -13.18
N ARG A 122 -5.86 -5.23 -14.20
CA ARG A 122 -6.06 -6.02 -15.43
C ARG A 122 -4.74 -6.24 -16.18
N ARG A 123 -3.93 -5.19 -16.30
CA ARG A 123 -2.62 -5.28 -16.94
C ARG A 123 -1.69 -6.24 -16.18
N ALA A 124 -1.67 -6.16 -14.85
CA ALA A 124 -0.88 -7.06 -14.02
C ALA A 124 -1.28 -8.53 -14.22
N LEU A 125 -2.59 -8.82 -14.23
CA LEU A 125 -3.11 -10.17 -14.49
C LEU A 125 -2.68 -10.70 -15.88
N ASN A 126 -2.82 -9.88 -16.93
CA ASN A 126 -2.38 -10.26 -18.28
C ASN A 126 -0.88 -10.57 -18.34
N LEU A 127 -0.05 -9.80 -17.62
CA LEU A 127 1.40 -10.06 -17.55
C LEU A 127 1.73 -11.38 -16.85
N MET A 128 0.88 -11.84 -15.93
CA MET A 128 1.05 -13.11 -15.22
C MET A 128 0.59 -14.32 -16.05
N ASP A 129 -0.38 -14.13 -16.95
CA ASP A 129 -0.88 -15.18 -17.84
C ASP A 129 0.04 -15.43 -19.05
N ASN A 130 0.85 -14.44 -19.40
CA ASN A 130 1.78 -14.50 -20.53
C ASN A 130 3.21 -14.96 -20.14
N LYS A 131 3.40 -15.47 -18.92
CA LYS A 131 4.67 -16.03 -18.41
C LYS A 131 4.52 -17.51 -18.11
#